data_AF-A0A1Y5PIV2-F1
#
_entry.id   AF-A0A1Y5PIV2-F1
#
_cell.length_a   1.000
_cell.length_b   1.000
_cell.length_c   1.000
_cell.angle_alpha   90.00
_cell.angle_beta   90.00
_cell.angle_gamma   90.00
#
_symmetry.space_group_name_H-M   'P 1'
#
loop_
_entity.id
_entity.type
_entity.pdbx_description
1 polymer ?
#
loop_
_entity_poly.entity_id
_entity_poly.type
_entity_poly.pdbx_seq_one_letter_code
_entity_poly.pdbx_strand_id
1 'polypeptide(L)'
;MCHRMLGVVLTAAAATLCLAAAPVAGAGDDDCNLLLPAADRLEAVFNAIAPTGTPPWVAAQVRAPLSPLHNLSSPPGIDLRIRSNMVASQIDNGDPYRPATPERLASDLAKARDLLVAVRDYCAP
;
A
#
# COMPACT_ATOMS: atom_id res chain seq x y z
N MET A 1 21.70 72.32 -0.89
CA MET A 1 20.80 71.56 -1.79
C MET A 1 21.13 70.09 -1.59
N CYS A 2 20.49 69.39 -0.65
CA CYS A 2 19.17 68.75 -0.70
C CYS A 2 19.17 67.42 -1.48
N HIS A 3 19.08 66.31 -0.72
CA HIS A 3 18.59 64.94 -1.00
C HIS A 3 19.04 64.20 -2.29
N ARG A 4 19.25 62.88 -2.30
CA ARG A 4 18.29 61.85 -1.87
C ARG A 4 18.93 60.45 -2.00
N MET A 5 18.66 59.60 -1.01
CA MET A 5 18.94 58.16 -1.01
C MET A 5 18.18 57.43 -2.14
N LEU A 6 18.75 56.34 -2.67
CA LEU A 6 18.11 55.17 -3.30
C LEU A 6 19.26 54.20 -3.65
N GLY A 7 19.49 53.09 -2.95
CA GLY A 7 18.52 52.02 -2.69
C GLY A 7 18.57 51.03 -3.86
N VAL A 8 19.67 50.27 -3.99
CA VAL A 8 19.72 49.15 -4.95
C VAL A 8 19.48 47.86 -4.17
N VAL A 9 18.28 47.35 -4.40
CA VAL A 9 17.63 46.18 -3.82
C VAL A 9 18.42 44.91 -4.12
N LEU A 10 18.78 44.15 -3.07
CA LEU A 10 19.15 42.74 -3.21
C LEU A 10 17.92 41.96 -3.67
N THR A 11 17.93 41.49 -4.91
CA THR A 11 16.92 40.54 -5.41
C THR A 11 17.21 39.15 -4.86
N ALA A 12 16.53 38.80 -3.77
CA ALA A 12 16.43 37.42 -3.31
C ALA A 12 15.62 36.62 -4.35
N ALA A 13 16.30 35.73 -5.07
CA ALA A 13 15.64 34.75 -5.91
C ALA A 13 14.93 33.72 -5.02
N ALA A 14 13.64 33.91 -4.81
CA ALA A 14 12.78 32.88 -4.23
C ALA A 14 12.63 31.75 -5.25
N ALA A 15 13.47 30.73 -5.15
CA ALA A 15 13.27 29.47 -5.84
C ALA A 15 12.05 28.78 -5.21
N THR A 16 10.86 29.06 -5.74
CA THR A 16 9.68 28.23 -5.53
C THR A 16 9.99 26.86 -6.13
N LEU A 17 10.49 25.95 -5.29
CA LEU A 17 10.47 24.52 -5.56
C LEU A 17 9.01 24.11 -5.67
N CYS A 18 8.45 24.21 -6.88
CA CYS A 18 7.28 23.42 -7.24
C CYS A 18 7.69 21.96 -7.08
N LEU A 19 7.33 21.37 -5.95
CA LEU A 19 7.13 19.94 -5.81
C LEU A 19 6.07 19.56 -6.86
N ALA A 20 6.53 19.36 -8.09
CA ALA A 20 5.77 18.66 -9.09
C ALA A 20 5.54 17.28 -8.48
N ALA A 21 4.34 17.07 -7.94
CA ALA A 21 3.85 15.73 -7.68
C ALA A 21 4.02 14.99 -9.01
N ALA A 22 4.96 14.06 -9.06
CA ALA A 22 5.11 13.17 -10.20
C ALA A 22 3.70 12.62 -10.50
N PRO A 23 3.30 12.53 -11.77
CA PRO A 23 1.99 11.99 -12.09
C PRO A 23 1.97 10.59 -11.49
N VAL A 24 1.17 10.40 -10.45
CA VAL A 24 0.79 9.07 -10.02
C VAL A 24 0.08 8.54 -11.25
N ALA A 25 0.70 7.58 -11.94
CA ALA A 25 0.02 6.88 -13.00
C ALA A 25 -1.26 6.33 -12.33
N GLY A 26 -2.40 6.96 -12.65
CA GLY A 26 -3.69 6.36 -12.33
C GLY A 26 -3.69 4.97 -12.93
N ALA A 27 -4.42 4.06 -12.31
CA ALA A 27 -4.52 2.70 -12.81
C ALA A 27 -4.83 2.81 -14.31
N GLY A 28 -3.99 2.21 -15.16
CA GLY A 28 -4.52 1.82 -16.44
C GLY A 28 -5.70 0.90 -16.15
N ASP A 29 -6.75 0.93 -16.96
CA ASP A 29 -7.90 0.01 -16.83
C ASP A 29 -7.43 -1.46 -16.64
N ASP A 30 -6.27 -1.80 -17.23
CA ASP A 30 -5.57 -3.08 -17.11
C ASP A 30 -5.16 -3.45 -15.67
N ASP A 31 -4.71 -2.50 -14.84
CA ASP A 31 -4.30 -2.76 -13.45
C ASP A 31 -5.52 -3.13 -12.59
N CYS A 32 -6.62 -2.41 -12.75
CA CYS A 32 -7.85 -2.64 -11.99
C CYS A 32 -8.52 -3.97 -12.33
N ASN A 33 -8.35 -4.46 -13.57
CA ASN A 33 -8.76 -5.81 -13.99
C ASN A 33 -8.04 -6.93 -13.21
N LEU A 34 -6.87 -6.65 -12.64
CA LEU A 34 -6.11 -7.59 -11.80
C LEU A 34 -6.32 -7.33 -10.31
N LEU A 35 -6.39 -6.06 -9.91
CA LEU A 35 -6.51 -5.65 -8.51
C LEU A 35 -7.84 -6.03 -7.88
N LEU A 36 -8.96 -5.71 -8.53
CA LEU A 36 -10.30 -5.94 -7.96
C LEU A 36 -10.55 -7.44 -7.69
N PRO A 37 -10.31 -8.37 -8.63
CA PRO A 37 -10.50 -9.80 -8.36
C PRO A 37 -9.57 -10.35 -7.28
N ALA A 38 -8.34 -9.83 -7.16
CA ALA A 38 -7.42 -10.24 -6.12
C ALA A 38 -7.87 -9.73 -4.74
N ALA A 39 -8.32 -8.48 -4.67
CA ALA A 39 -8.85 -7.86 -3.46
C ALA A 39 -10.06 -8.62 -2.92
N ASP A 40 -11.02 -9.00 -3.78
CA ASP A 40 -12.21 -9.74 -3.35
C ASP A 40 -11.88 -11.14 -2.79
N ARG A 41 -10.93 -11.84 -3.43
CA ARG A 41 -10.45 -13.14 -2.90
C ARG A 41 -9.72 -12.98 -1.58
N LEU A 42 -8.89 -11.94 -1.44
CA LEU A 42 -8.20 -11.64 -0.20
C LEU A 42 -9.17 -11.29 0.91
N GLU A 43 -10.19 -10.48 0.63
CA GLU A 43 -11.23 -10.15 1.61
C GLU A 43 -11.94 -11.41 2.14
N ALA A 44 -12.32 -12.32 1.25
CA ALA A 44 -12.93 -13.58 1.64
C ALA A 44 -12.03 -14.41 2.57
N VAL A 45 -10.74 -14.50 2.26
CA VAL A 45 -9.77 -15.22 3.11
C VAL A 45 -9.54 -14.47 4.43
N PHE A 46 -9.40 -13.14 4.40
CA PHE A 46 -9.20 -12.31 5.58
C PHE A 46 -10.35 -12.40 6.57
N ASN A 47 -11.58 -12.59 6.10
CA ASN A 47 -12.74 -12.78 6.97
C ASN A 47 -12.75 -14.12 7.71
N ALA A 48 -11.95 -15.11 7.24
CA ALA A 48 -11.78 -16.39 7.91
C ALA A 48 -10.59 -16.41 8.90
N ILE A 49 -9.77 -15.34 8.95
CA ILE A 49 -8.61 -15.27 9.84
C ILE A 49 -9.02 -14.76 11.22
N ALA A 50 -8.67 -15.54 12.24
CA ALA A 50 -8.70 -15.14 13.64
C ALA A 50 -7.27 -14.91 14.12
N PRO A 51 -7.01 -13.88 14.96
CA PRO A 51 -5.67 -13.63 15.50
C PRO A 51 -5.07 -14.84 16.27
N THR A 52 -5.94 -15.70 16.79
CA THR A 52 -5.58 -16.93 17.48
C THR A 52 -6.28 -18.12 16.83
N GLY A 53 -5.56 -19.21 16.59
CA GLY A 53 -6.16 -20.47 16.15
C GLY A 53 -6.41 -20.60 14.64
N THR A 54 -5.97 -19.64 13.81
CA THR A 54 -5.96 -19.83 12.35
C THR A 54 -4.98 -20.94 11.96
N PRO A 55 -5.43 -21.97 11.21
CA PRO A 55 -4.54 -23.04 10.76
C PRO A 55 -3.44 -22.55 9.79
N PRO A 56 -2.21 -23.11 9.84
CA PRO A 56 -1.11 -22.67 8.98
C PRO A 56 -1.38 -22.76 7.47
N TRP A 57 -2.20 -23.71 7.02
CA TRP A 57 -2.54 -23.88 5.60
C TRP A 57 -3.34 -22.69 5.03
N VAL A 58 -3.94 -21.84 5.87
CA VAL A 58 -4.61 -20.60 5.43
C VAL A 58 -3.59 -19.64 4.79
N ALA A 59 -2.32 -19.69 5.18
CA ALA A 59 -1.27 -18.86 4.59
C ALA A 59 -1.14 -19.08 3.07
N ALA A 60 -1.30 -20.32 2.59
CA ALA A 60 -1.31 -20.60 1.15
C ALA A 60 -2.51 -19.96 0.44
N GLN A 61 -3.67 -19.90 1.10
CA GLN A 61 -4.87 -19.25 0.57
C GLN A 61 -4.71 -17.72 0.52
N VAL A 62 -4.00 -17.12 1.47
CA VAL A 62 -3.64 -15.70 1.41
C VAL A 62 -2.67 -15.41 0.26
N ARG A 63 -1.72 -16.31 -0.02
CA ARG A 63 -0.72 -16.10 -1.07
C ARG A 63 -1.23 -16.37 -2.48
N ALA A 64 -2.22 -17.25 -2.65
CA ALA A 64 -2.72 -17.63 -3.98
C ALA A 64 -3.24 -16.43 -4.82
N PRO A 65 -4.00 -15.47 -4.27
CA PRO A 65 -4.43 -14.27 -5.00
C PRO A 65 -3.31 -13.26 -5.30
N LEU A 66 -2.10 -13.43 -4.75
CA LEU A 66 -1.03 -12.44 -4.88
C LEU A 66 -0.26 -12.57 -6.20
N SER A 67 -0.28 -13.75 -6.83
CA SER A 67 0.47 -14.04 -8.07
C SER A 67 0.22 -12.99 -9.18
N PRO A 68 -1.03 -12.63 -9.52
CA PRO A 68 -1.30 -11.61 -10.54
C PRO A 68 -0.79 -10.21 -10.19
N LEU A 69 -0.59 -9.93 -8.88
CA LEU A 69 -0.15 -8.61 -8.41
C LEU A 69 1.37 -8.41 -8.52
N HIS A 70 2.14 -9.45 -8.87
CA HIS A 70 3.61 -9.35 -8.88
C HIS A 70 4.18 -8.41 -9.94
N ASN A 71 3.46 -8.22 -11.03
CA ASN A 71 3.87 -7.38 -12.16
C ASN A 71 3.26 -5.97 -12.12
N LEU A 72 2.42 -5.68 -11.11
CA LEU A 72 1.85 -4.36 -10.94
C LEU A 72 2.88 -3.39 -10.38
N SER A 73 2.88 -2.17 -10.93
CA SER A 73 3.70 -1.06 -10.44
C SER A 73 2.89 -0.02 -9.68
N SER A 74 1.56 -0.12 -9.70
CA SER A 74 0.67 0.76 -8.96
C SER A 74 0.89 0.64 -7.45
N PRO A 75 0.99 1.77 -6.71
CA PRO A 75 1.19 1.76 -5.27
C PRO A 75 0.23 0.84 -4.49
N PRO A 76 -1.11 0.87 -4.70
CA PRO A 76 -2.02 0.01 -3.96
C PRO A 76 -1.81 -1.49 -4.25
N GLY A 77 -1.40 -1.86 -5.46
CA GLY A 77 -1.09 -3.26 -5.80
C GLY A 77 0.17 -3.77 -5.11
N ILE A 78 1.23 -2.97 -5.10
CA ILE A 78 2.49 -3.30 -4.40
C ILE A 78 2.23 -3.44 -2.90
N ASP A 79 1.54 -2.47 -2.30
CA ASP A 79 1.29 -2.45 -0.86
C ASP A 79 0.39 -3.62 -0.43
N LEU A 80 -0.70 -3.87 -1.16
CA LEU A 80 -1.60 -4.99 -0.88
C LEU A 80 -0.84 -6.33 -0.95
N ARG A 81 0.00 -6.52 -1.98
CA ARG A 81 0.83 -7.73 -2.11
C ARG A 81 1.75 -7.92 -0.90
N ILE A 82 2.49 -6.88 -0.53
CA ILE A 82 3.46 -6.94 0.56
C ILE A 82 2.76 -7.23 1.89
N ARG A 83 1.70 -6.47 2.23
CA ARG A 83 0.99 -6.65 3.50
C ARG A 83 0.27 -7.99 3.58
N SER A 84 -0.33 -8.46 2.49
CA SER A 84 -0.96 -9.79 2.46
C SER A 84 0.08 -10.90 2.65
N ASN A 85 1.26 -10.78 2.07
CA ASN A 85 2.33 -11.76 2.33
C ASN A 85 2.84 -11.71 3.78
N MET A 86 2.87 -10.53 4.41
CA MET A 86 3.16 -10.41 5.85
C MET A 86 2.10 -11.13 6.69
N VAL A 87 0.81 -10.98 6.38
CA VAL A 87 -0.28 -11.73 7.04
C VAL A 87 -0.06 -13.23 6.89
N ALA A 88 0.26 -13.70 5.68
CA ALA A 88 0.54 -15.11 5.44
C ALA A 88 1.72 -15.63 6.27
N SER A 89 2.82 -14.86 6.34
CA SER A 89 3.99 -15.20 7.15
C SER A 89 3.72 -15.23 8.66
N GLN A 90 2.78 -14.40 9.14
CA GLN A 90 2.32 -14.47 10.54
C GLN A 90 1.49 -15.73 10.82
N ILE A 91 0.80 -16.29 9.82
CA ILE A 91 -0.03 -17.49 9.97
C ILE A 91 0.81 -18.77 9.97
N ASP A 92 1.77 -18.88 9.06
CA ASP A 92 2.62 -20.08 8.94
C ASP A 92 3.96 -19.96 9.69
N ASN A 93 4.22 -18.82 10.33
CA ASN A 93 5.48 -18.51 11.00
C ASN A 93 6.71 -18.67 10.07
N GLY A 94 6.52 -18.34 8.78
CA GLY A 94 7.53 -18.51 7.73
C GLY A 94 8.63 -17.45 7.68
N ASP A 95 8.50 -16.35 8.44
CA ASP A 95 9.52 -15.29 8.52
C ASP A 95 10.39 -15.45 9.79
N PRO A 96 11.66 -15.89 9.68
CA PRO A 96 12.52 -16.12 10.83
C PRO A 96 12.94 -14.82 11.55
N TYR A 97 12.82 -13.67 10.89
CA TYR A 97 13.17 -12.37 11.46
C TYR A 97 11.97 -11.68 12.12
N ARG A 98 10.77 -12.23 11.95
CA ARG A 98 9.53 -11.64 12.41
C ARG A 98 8.62 -12.71 13.04
N PRO A 99 8.86 -13.08 14.31
CA PRO A 99 8.12 -14.13 14.98
C PRO A 99 6.60 -13.93 14.94
N ALA A 100 5.84 -15.00 14.73
CA ALA A 100 4.39 -14.97 14.77
C ALA A 100 3.87 -14.65 16.18
N THR A 101 3.02 -13.62 16.32
CA THR A 101 2.22 -13.39 17.54
C THR A 101 0.79 -13.01 17.15
N PRO A 102 -0.21 -13.28 18.01
CA PRO A 102 -1.60 -12.88 17.76
C PRO A 102 -1.77 -11.38 17.53
N GLU A 103 -1.08 -10.55 18.31
CA GLU A 103 -1.16 -9.09 18.23
C GLU A 103 -0.61 -8.58 16.90
N ARG A 104 0.49 -9.18 16.45
CA ARG A 104 1.12 -8.84 15.17
C ARG A 104 0.27 -9.29 13.99
N LEU A 105 -0.31 -10.50 14.05
CA LEU A 105 -1.27 -10.97 13.06
C LEU A 105 -2.49 -10.04 12.99
N ALA A 106 -3.07 -9.65 14.12
CA ALA A 106 -4.18 -8.70 14.17
C ALA A 106 -3.80 -7.34 13.56
N SER A 107 -2.62 -6.80 13.91
CA SER A 107 -2.14 -5.54 13.35
C SER A 107 -1.91 -5.60 11.84
N ASP A 108 -1.35 -6.68 11.32
CA ASP A 108 -1.09 -6.81 9.88
C ASP A 108 -2.38 -7.03 9.10
N LEU A 109 -3.30 -7.82 9.66
CA LEU A 109 -4.61 -8.07 9.06
C LEU A 109 -5.44 -6.79 8.97
N ALA A 110 -5.41 -5.94 9.99
CA ALA A 110 -6.06 -4.63 9.94
C ALA A 110 -5.50 -3.76 8.80
N LYS A 111 -4.16 -3.64 8.71
CA LYS A 111 -3.50 -2.88 7.64
C LYS A 111 -3.78 -3.46 6.25
N ALA A 112 -3.84 -4.78 6.12
CA ALA A 112 -4.17 -5.43 4.87
C ALA A 112 -5.63 -5.16 4.46
N ARG A 113 -6.57 -5.09 5.41
CA ARG A 113 -7.96 -4.68 5.16
C ARG A 113 -8.07 -3.22 4.72
N ASP A 114 -7.31 -2.31 5.33
CA ASP A 114 -7.28 -0.90 4.91
C ASP A 114 -6.81 -0.78 3.44
N LEU A 115 -5.87 -1.62 3.02
CA LEU A 115 -5.41 -1.65 1.63
C LEU A 115 -6.45 -2.21 0.64
N LEU A 116 -7.39 -3.05 1.09
CA LEU A 116 -8.52 -3.44 0.25
C LEU A 116 -9.43 -2.24 -0.06
N VAL A 117 -9.63 -1.36 0.92
CA VAL A 117 -10.36 -0.09 0.70
C VAL A 117 -9.59 0.80 -0.26
N ALA A 118 -8.28 0.97 -0.05
CA ALA A 118 -7.44 1.78 -0.93
C ALA A 118 -7.43 1.27 -2.39
N VAL A 119 -7.45 -0.05 -2.60
CA VAL A 119 -7.58 -0.64 -3.95
C VAL A 119 -8.91 -0.28 -4.58
N ARG A 120 -10.01 -0.34 -3.82
CA ARG A 120 -11.35 0.00 -4.33
C ARG A 120 -11.47 1.48 -4.66
N ASP A 121 -10.95 2.34 -3.81
CA ASP A 121 -10.91 3.79 -4.05
C ASP A 121 -10.06 4.13 -5.28
N TYR A 122 -8.92 3.45 -5.45
CA TYR A 122 -8.05 3.62 -6.60
C TYR A 122 -8.68 3.17 -7.92
N CYS A 123 -9.54 2.16 -7.88
CA CYS A 123 -10.23 1.61 -9.05
C CYS A 123 -11.66 2.14 -9.22
N ALA A 124 -12.04 3.19 -8.48
CA ALA A 124 -13.32 3.85 -8.66
C ALA A 124 -13.36 4.62 -10.00
N PRO A 125 -14.50 4.60 -10.72
CA PRO A 125 -14.65 5.28 -12.01
C PRO A 125 -14.67 6.81 -11.93
#